data_AF-A0AA43A0T3-F1
#
_entry.id   AF-A0AA43A0T3-F1
#
_cell.length_a   1.000
_cell.length_b   1.000
_cell.length_c   1.000
_cell.angle_alpha   90.00
_cell.angle_beta   90.00
_cell.angle_gamma   90.00
#
_symmetry.space_group_name_H-M   'P 1'
#
loop_
_entity.id
_entity.type
_entity.pdbx_description
1 polymer ?
#
loop_
_entity_poly.entity_id
_entity_poly.type
_entity_poly.pdbx_seq_one_letter_code
_entity_poly.pdbx_strand_id
1 'polypeptide(L)'
;MENPVELEKRVADLEAQLAVLSETVAGLQVDQEQRSEVPNIKKKTARKVHSQGETSEEILSWVDKSYILSRIATTSFIVAVALALRTATDSGSIDLQIGSFLGMLYAFGLIMYSWFAYKERSIQAPVYILWGTIIMCSVVVEAHRVFDTVPSEMAYVVMAATGLVATVISRMHHVALPVFVGTLGMSFGSFAINYPSPIFPYLVIIMGLANIFATYATRLLRASWLRWLLFALTLFMIQIWDLKLSIYLSKLSPENLEFSVQGLMPSIGFLGVVLAAIALLGVLGKVQQRISKFDIVLPVLNVCWVYLAAKYAIGQGLTSPQTFGWIAVCAALIHLMVGWWLLGRAEGGALGTTSFSLAGGLLLAFAAPMAIGHAVIATAMVALLAVAMIWISVRRNNHGLRLISYVLQLYACSALVYLLWATGGTKPSLVGALSSGLLASIAFCHYFWARRHPAIPGESFMYKLNKNDRGASVLLVAALFSGFFTMRVGLYQALDFMHMATHSAFGGAQSVLINVTAAVLLWLSLMRRNKELRNVAVVITVIGAGKVFLMDMVQLKGMPLMISVFTFGLVAALASFVLGRWNKKDQAGAVENP
;
A
#
# COMPACT_ATOMS: atom_id res chain seq x y z
N MET A 1 -52.59 0.76 -55.43
CA MET A 1 -53.23 -0.49 -54.99
C MET A 1 -52.45 -1.62 -55.66
N GLU A 2 -51.55 -2.28 -54.93
CA GLU A 2 -50.80 -3.42 -55.47
C GLU A 2 -51.80 -4.54 -55.83
N ASN A 3 -51.58 -5.17 -56.98
CA ASN A 3 -52.46 -6.17 -57.57
C ASN A 3 -52.49 -7.42 -56.67
N PRO A 4 -53.66 -7.96 -56.26
CA PRO A 4 -53.75 -9.12 -55.35
C PRO A 4 -52.94 -10.34 -55.82
N VAL A 5 -52.77 -10.50 -57.13
CA VAL A 5 -51.95 -11.57 -57.73
C VAL A 5 -50.45 -11.43 -57.40
N GLU A 6 -49.96 -10.20 -57.22
CA GLU A 6 -48.56 -9.92 -56.89
C GLU A 6 -48.27 -10.16 -55.40
N LEU A 7 -49.26 -9.94 -54.54
CA LEU A 7 -49.21 -10.30 -53.12
C LEU A 7 -49.19 -11.81 -52.90
N GLU A 8 -50.06 -12.56 -53.60
CA GLU A 8 -50.07 -14.03 -53.52
C GLU A 8 -48.75 -14.62 -54.01
N LYS A 9 -48.16 -14.06 -55.07
CA LYS A 9 -46.85 -14.49 -55.55
C LYS A 9 -45.73 -14.20 -54.55
N ARG A 10 -45.76 -13.05 -53.87
CA ARG A 10 -44.79 -12.73 -52.80
C ARG A 10 -44.95 -13.63 -51.58
N VAL A 11 -46.17 -13.98 -51.19
CA VAL A 11 -46.42 -14.91 -50.07
C VAL A 11 -45.89 -16.30 -50.42
N ALA A 12 -46.16 -16.81 -51.62
CA ALA A 12 -45.63 -18.11 -52.06
C ALA A 12 -44.09 -18.13 -52.11
N ASP A 13 -43.46 -17.03 -52.53
CA ASP A 13 -42.00 -16.92 -52.59
C ASP A 13 -41.37 -16.84 -51.18
N LEU A 14 -42.04 -16.18 -50.24
CA LEU A 14 -41.64 -16.12 -48.83
C LEU A 14 -41.81 -17.47 -48.13
N GLU A 15 -42.88 -18.22 -48.43
CA GLU A 15 -43.08 -19.58 -47.90
C GLU A 15 -42.00 -20.54 -48.42
N ALA A 16 -41.61 -20.43 -49.69
CA ALA A 16 -40.51 -21.20 -50.26
C ALA A 16 -39.16 -20.86 -49.60
N GLN A 17 -38.89 -19.57 -49.35
CA GLN A 17 -37.66 -19.15 -48.65
C GLN A 17 -37.64 -19.60 -47.19
N LEU A 18 -38.78 -19.59 -46.50
CA LEU A 18 -38.91 -20.10 -45.13
C LEU A 18 -38.68 -21.61 -45.06
N ALA A 19 -39.18 -22.37 -46.02
CA ALA A 19 -38.95 -23.82 -46.10
C ALA A 19 -37.45 -24.14 -46.26
N VAL A 20 -36.76 -23.45 -47.18
CA VAL A 20 -35.32 -23.62 -47.40
C VAL A 20 -34.50 -23.21 -46.16
N LEU A 21 -34.88 -22.12 -45.49
CA LEU A 21 -34.20 -21.67 -44.28
C LEU A 21 -34.40 -22.66 -43.11
N SER A 22 -35.61 -23.19 -42.95
CA SER A 22 -35.92 -24.20 -41.95
C SER A 22 -35.11 -25.49 -42.16
N GLU A 23 -34.96 -25.92 -43.41
CA GLU A 23 -34.14 -27.09 -43.76
C GLU A 23 -32.65 -26.84 -43.50
N THR A 24 -32.16 -25.62 -43.81
CA THR A 24 -30.77 -25.23 -43.54
C THR A 24 -30.48 -25.20 -42.03
N VAL A 25 -31.42 -24.69 -41.22
CA VAL A 25 -31.29 -24.66 -39.75
C VAL A 25 -31.33 -26.08 -39.16
N ALA A 26 -32.21 -26.94 -39.67
CA ALA A 26 -32.25 -28.35 -39.27
C ALA A 26 -30.93 -29.07 -39.62
N GLY A 27 -30.36 -28.82 -40.80
CA GLY A 27 -29.06 -29.36 -41.20
C GLY A 27 -27.91 -28.89 -40.29
N LEU A 28 -27.90 -27.61 -39.91
CA LEU A 28 -26.89 -27.06 -38.99
C LEU A 28 -27.01 -27.61 -37.56
N GLN A 29 -28.22 -27.90 -37.09
CA GLN A 29 -28.45 -28.53 -35.78
C GLN A 29 -27.95 -29.97 -35.76
N VAL A 30 -28.18 -30.74 -36.84
CA VAL A 30 -27.66 -32.10 -36.97
C VAL A 30 -26.12 -32.12 -37.07
N ASP A 31 -25.51 -31.17 -37.79
CA ASP A 31 -24.05 -31.01 -37.87
C ASP A 31 -23.41 -30.63 -36.51
N GLN A 32 -24.17 -29.93 -35.65
CA GLN A 32 -23.72 -29.53 -34.30
C GLN A 32 -23.82 -30.69 -33.29
N GLU A 33 -24.84 -31.55 -33.43
CA GLU A 33 -24.98 -32.77 -32.64
C GLU A 33 -23.92 -33.82 -33.03
N GLN A 34 -23.63 -33.99 -34.32
CA GLN A 34 -22.57 -34.90 -34.79
C GLN A 34 -21.14 -34.45 -34.42
N ARG A 35 -20.89 -33.14 -34.26
CA ARG A 35 -19.59 -32.61 -33.78
C ARG A 35 -19.36 -32.77 -32.28
N SER A 36 -20.37 -33.18 -31.50
CA SER A 36 -20.29 -33.28 -30.04
C SER A 36 -19.86 -34.65 -29.52
N GLU A 37 -19.68 -35.66 -30.38
CA GLU A 37 -19.16 -37.00 -30.03
C GLU A 37 -17.70 -37.21 -30.48
N VAL A 38 -16.74 -36.54 -29.84
CA VAL A 38 -15.31 -36.92 -29.89
C VAL A 38 -14.72 -36.80 -28.47
N PRO A 39 -13.98 -37.80 -27.96
CA PRO A 39 -13.65 -37.87 -26.53
C PRO A 39 -12.55 -36.90 -26.10
N ASN A 40 -12.90 -36.17 -25.04
CA ASN A 40 -12.10 -35.46 -24.03
C ASN A 40 -10.56 -35.65 -24.07
N ILE A 41 -9.83 -34.68 -24.63
CA ILE A 41 -8.40 -34.44 -24.32
C ILE A 41 -8.24 -33.02 -23.76
N LYS A 42 -7.87 -32.97 -22.48
CA LYS A 42 -7.46 -31.77 -21.73
C LYS A 42 -6.34 -30.99 -22.46
N LYS A 43 -6.56 -29.69 -22.73
CA LYS A 43 -5.65 -28.58 -22.32
C LYS A 43 -6.15 -27.19 -22.73
N LYS A 44 -6.31 -26.34 -21.70
CA LYS A 44 -6.06 -24.88 -21.63
C LYS A 44 -6.14 -24.05 -22.94
N THR A 45 -7.15 -23.19 -23.05
CA THR A 45 -7.01 -21.71 -22.97
C THR A 45 -8.38 -21.04 -23.20
N ALA A 46 -9.00 -20.52 -22.13
CA ALA A 46 -10.20 -19.68 -22.27
C ALA A 46 -9.79 -18.20 -22.17
N ARG A 47 -9.60 -17.56 -23.33
CA ARG A 47 -9.70 -16.11 -23.49
C ARG A 47 -11.15 -15.82 -23.86
N LYS A 48 -11.98 -15.42 -22.89
CA LYS A 48 -13.36 -14.98 -23.15
C LYS A 48 -13.33 -13.60 -23.80
N VAL A 49 -13.78 -13.52 -25.06
CA VAL A 49 -14.23 -12.31 -25.72
C VAL A 49 -15.72 -12.16 -25.43
N HIS A 50 -16.11 -10.94 -25.03
CA HIS A 50 -17.48 -10.51 -24.78
C HIS A 50 -18.30 -10.55 -26.08
N SER A 51 -19.50 -11.13 -26.03
CA SER A 51 -20.61 -10.77 -26.91
C SER A 51 -21.64 -9.99 -26.08
N GLN A 52 -21.77 -8.70 -26.37
CA GLN A 52 -22.88 -7.85 -25.92
C GLN A 52 -24.07 -8.09 -26.85
N GLY A 53 -25.25 -8.39 -26.30
CA GLY A 53 -26.47 -8.58 -27.09
C GLY A 53 -27.73 -9.05 -26.34
N GLU A 54 -27.63 -9.56 -25.10
CA GLU A 54 -28.77 -10.17 -24.38
C GLU A 54 -29.15 -9.46 -23.07
N THR A 55 -28.80 -8.19 -22.87
CA THR A 55 -28.97 -7.53 -21.57
C THR A 55 -30.42 -7.17 -21.22
N SER A 56 -31.38 -7.12 -22.16
CA SER A 56 -32.74 -6.65 -21.83
C SER A 56 -33.66 -7.77 -21.32
N GLU A 57 -33.53 -9.00 -21.80
CA GLU A 57 -34.31 -10.15 -21.30
C GLU A 57 -33.66 -10.80 -20.07
N GLU A 58 -32.33 -10.72 -19.92
CA GLU A 58 -31.64 -11.10 -18.67
C GLU A 58 -31.95 -10.14 -17.50
N ILE A 59 -32.14 -8.83 -17.75
CA ILE A 59 -32.51 -7.87 -16.69
C ILE A 59 -33.98 -8.04 -16.27
N LEU A 60 -34.87 -8.44 -17.19
CA LEU A 60 -36.29 -8.71 -16.89
C LEU A 60 -36.51 -10.09 -16.26
N SER A 61 -35.69 -11.10 -16.58
CA SER A 61 -35.74 -12.41 -15.92
C SER A 61 -35.02 -12.45 -14.56
N TRP A 62 -34.15 -11.47 -14.27
CA TRP A 62 -33.61 -11.24 -12.92
C TRP A 62 -34.66 -10.75 -11.91
N VAL A 63 -35.81 -10.27 -12.41
CA VAL A 63 -36.97 -9.84 -11.61
C VAL A 63 -37.88 -11.04 -11.37
N ASP A 64 -37.42 -11.99 -10.56
CA ASP A 64 -38.30 -13.02 -10.02
C ASP A 64 -39.24 -12.35 -8.98
N LYS A 65 -40.44 -11.98 -9.46
CA LYS A 65 -41.36 -11.00 -8.86
C LYS A 65 -41.77 -11.24 -7.41
N SER A 66 -41.73 -12.48 -6.91
CA SER A 66 -42.23 -12.83 -5.57
C SER A 66 -41.25 -12.45 -4.44
N TYR A 67 -39.95 -12.66 -4.66
CA TYR A 67 -38.90 -12.45 -3.67
C TYR A 67 -38.61 -10.97 -3.43
N ILE A 68 -38.59 -10.17 -4.49
CA ILE A 68 -38.35 -8.73 -4.41
C ILE A 68 -39.55 -8.03 -3.79
N LEU A 69 -40.78 -8.39 -4.18
CA LEU A 69 -42.00 -7.78 -3.65
C LEU A 69 -42.17 -8.05 -2.15
N SER A 70 -41.90 -9.27 -1.68
CA SER A 70 -41.93 -9.59 -0.25
C SER A 70 -40.90 -8.77 0.54
N ARG A 71 -39.66 -8.65 0.05
CA ARG A 71 -38.64 -7.83 0.70
C ARG A 71 -39.03 -6.36 0.74
N ILE A 72 -39.54 -5.81 -0.36
CA ILE A 72 -40.01 -4.42 -0.42
C ILE A 72 -41.14 -4.20 0.59
N ALA A 73 -42.14 -5.09 0.63
CA ALA A 73 -43.23 -5.00 1.59
C ALA A 73 -42.74 -5.02 3.05
N THR A 74 -41.81 -5.94 3.38
CA THR A 74 -41.19 -5.98 4.72
C THR A 74 -40.41 -4.69 5.02
N THR A 75 -39.65 -4.15 4.07
CA THR A 75 -38.95 -2.87 4.27
C THR A 75 -39.92 -1.72 4.52
N SER A 76 -40.99 -1.62 3.73
CA SER A 76 -42.00 -0.57 3.90
C SER A 76 -42.68 -0.67 5.24
N PHE A 77 -43.02 -1.88 5.71
CA PHE A 77 -43.62 -2.08 7.02
C PHE A 77 -42.65 -1.69 8.16
N ILE A 78 -41.38 -2.13 8.09
CA ILE A 78 -40.37 -1.80 9.10
C ILE A 78 -40.18 -0.28 9.20
N VAL A 79 -40.08 0.40 8.07
CA VAL A 79 -39.88 1.85 7.98
C VAL A 79 -41.14 2.60 8.42
N ALA A 80 -42.34 2.13 8.07
CA ALA A 80 -43.61 2.73 8.50
C ALA A 80 -43.74 2.70 10.03
N VAL A 81 -43.39 1.59 10.68
CA VAL A 81 -43.39 1.50 12.15
C VAL A 81 -42.34 2.44 12.75
N ALA A 82 -41.14 2.50 12.18
CA ALA A 82 -40.10 3.43 12.64
C ALA A 82 -40.55 4.91 12.51
N LEU A 83 -41.20 5.26 11.40
CA LEU A 83 -41.76 6.60 11.17
C LEU A 83 -42.93 6.90 12.12
N ALA A 84 -43.80 5.92 12.40
CA ALA A 84 -44.89 6.09 13.35
C ALA A 84 -44.36 6.36 14.77
N LEU A 85 -43.35 5.60 15.21
CA LEU A 85 -42.66 5.83 16.49
C LEU A 85 -42.02 7.22 16.53
N ARG A 86 -41.32 7.61 15.45
CA ARG A 86 -40.72 8.94 15.32
C ARG A 86 -41.77 10.05 15.40
N THR A 87 -42.88 9.91 14.70
CA THR A 87 -43.99 10.87 14.68
C THR A 87 -44.67 10.98 16.04
N ALA A 88 -44.80 9.87 16.77
CA ALA A 88 -45.34 9.87 18.12
C ALA A 88 -44.44 10.68 19.09
N THR A 89 -43.12 10.57 18.94
CA THR A 89 -42.15 11.37 19.69
C THR A 89 -42.17 12.84 19.28
N ASP A 90 -42.18 13.14 17.97
CA ASP A 90 -42.21 14.51 17.45
C ASP A 90 -43.51 15.27 17.78
N SER A 91 -44.64 14.55 17.92
CA SER A 91 -45.93 15.14 18.32
C SER A 91 -46.06 15.38 19.83
N GLY A 92 -45.07 14.97 20.63
CA GLY A 92 -45.09 15.08 22.09
C GLY A 92 -46.02 14.07 22.78
N SER A 93 -46.58 13.11 22.04
CA SER A 93 -47.41 12.04 22.63
C SER A 93 -46.60 11.05 23.48
N ILE A 94 -45.31 10.91 23.19
CA ILE A 94 -44.33 10.13 23.96
C ILE A 94 -43.15 11.05 24.29
N ASP A 95 -42.71 11.03 25.55
CA ASP A 95 -41.52 11.76 25.98
C ASP A 95 -40.28 11.38 25.15
N LEU A 96 -39.37 12.33 24.93
CA LEU A 96 -38.18 12.15 24.10
C LEU A 96 -37.27 11.01 24.58
N GLN A 97 -37.13 10.84 25.90
CA GLN A 97 -36.31 9.78 26.49
C GLN A 97 -36.95 8.41 26.27
N ILE A 98 -38.26 8.31 26.49
CA ILE A 98 -39.03 7.08 26.26
C ILE A 98 -39.06 6.74 24.76
N GLY A 99 -39.25 7.73 23.89
CA GLY A 99 -39.25 7.57 22.43
C GLY A 99 -37.91 7.06 21.91
N SER A 100 -36.81 7.64 22.38
CA SER A 100 -35.45 7.20 22.04
C SER A 100 -35.19 5.75 22.47
N PHE A 101 -35.60 5.40 23.70
CA PHE A 101 -35.47 4.03 24.22
C PHE A 101 -36.33 3.04 23.44
N LEU A 102 -37.57 3.40 23.11
CA LEU A 102 -38.49 2.56 22.34
C LEU A 102 -37.97 2.33 20.91
N GLY A 103 -37.39 3.35 20.27
CA GLY A 103 -36.72 3.24 18.98
C GLY A 103 -35.51 2.29 19.01
N MET A 104 -34.65 2.40 20.03
CA MET A 104 -33.52 1.48 20.23
C MET A 104 -33.99 0.05 20.50
N LEU A 105 -35.05 -0.11 21.32
CA LEU A 105 -35.63 -1.42 21.63
C LEU A 105 -36.24 -2.08 20.38
N TYR A 106 -36.92 -1.30 19.54
CA TYR A 106 -37.44 -1.76 18.26
C TYR A 106 -36.32 -2.22 17.33
N ALA A 107 -35.27 -1.41 17.16
CA ALA A 107 -34.12 -1.76 16.34
C ALA A 107 -33.38 -3.02 16.85
N PHE A 108 -33.19 -3.12 18.17
CA PHE A 108 -32.64 -4.31 18.82
C PHE A 108 -33.52 -5.54 18.58
N GLY A 109 -34.85 -5.39 18.67
CA GLY A 109 -35.82 -6.43 18.35
C GLY A 109 -35.68 -6.94 16.91
N LEU A 110 -35.48 -6.05 15.93
CA LEU A 110 -35.24 -6.44 14.53
C LEU A 110 -33.92 -7.21 14.36
N ILE A 111 -32.85 -6.78 15.04
CA ILE A 111 -31.55 -7.47 15.02
C ILE A 111 -31.68 -8.86 15.64
N MET A 112 -32.34 -8.98 16.80
CA MET A 112 -32.58 -10.26 17.47
C MET A 112 -33.51 -11.17 16.67
N TYR A 113 -34.57 -10.64 16.06
CA TYR A 113 -35.43 -11.40 15.18
C TYR A 113 -34.66 -11.94 13.97
N SER A 114 -33.75 -11.13 13.41
CA SER A 114 -32.90 -11.58 12.30
C SER A 114 -32.05 -12.82 12.66
N TRP A 115 -31.61 -12.94 13.91
CA TRP A 115 -30.90 -14.12 14.40
C TRP A 115 -31.76 -15.39 14.26
N PHE A 116 -33.00 -15.34 14.76
CA PHE A 116 -33.94 -16.46 14.63
C PHE A 116 -34.29 -16.73 13.17
N ALA A 117 -34.54 -15.69 12.39
CA ALA A 117 -34.85 -15.81 10.96
C ALA A 117 -33.69 -16.45 10.16
N TYR A 118 -32.43 -16.17 10.50
CA TYR A 118 -31.28 -16.84 9.91
C TYR A 118 -31.17 -18.31 10.33
N LYS A 119 -31.56 -18.67 11.55
CA LYS A 119 -31.65 -20.07 12.00
C LYS A 119 -32.67 -20.86 11.16
N GLU A 120 -33.79 -20.24 10.85
CA GLU A 120 -34.89 -20.83 10.06
C GLU A 120 -34.67 -20.72 8.54
N ARG A 121 -33.55 -20.14 8.09
CA ARG A 121 -33.26 -19.87 6.67
C ARG A 121 -34.34 -19.04 5.97
N SER A 122 -34.99 -18.14 6.71
CA SER A 122 -36.00 -17.23 6.17
C SER A 122 -35.40 -16.28 5.12
N ILE A 123 -36.17 -16.05 4.06
CA ILE A 123 -35.83 -15.15 2.94
C ILE A 123 -35.69 -13.69 3.40
N GLN A 124 -36.35 -13.32 4.49
CA GLN A 124 -36.44 -11.95 5.01
C GLN A 124 -35.34 -11.63 6.02
N ALA A 125 -34.60 -12.62 6.54
CA ALA A 125 -33.52 -12.40 7.51
C ALA A 125 -32.50 -11.31 7.12
N PRO A 126 -32.08 -11.19 5.83
CA PRO A 126 -31.23 -10.10 5.36
C PRO A 126 -31.83 -8.71 5.54
N VAL A 127 -33.16 -8.58 5.40
CA VAL A 127 -33.88 -7.31 5.50
C VAL A 127 -33.91 -6.84 6.96
N TYR A 128 -34.24 -7.75 7.88
CA TYR A 128 -34.30 -7.45 9.31
C TYR A 128 -32.95 -7.02 9.87
N ILE A 129 -31.86 -7.70 9.53
CA ILE A 129 -30.53 -7.30 10.02
C ILE A 129 -30.08 -5.96 9.42
N LEU A 130 -30.35 -5.73 8.13
CA LEU A 130 -29.96 -4.49 7.44
C LEU A 130 -30.67 -3.29 8.07
N TRP A 131 -32.00 -3.33 8.14
CA TRP A 131 -32.78 -2.22 8.70
C TRP A 131 -32.64 -2.10 10.20
N GLY A 132 -32.57 -3.23 10.93
CA GLY A 132 -32.31 -3.20 12.37
C GLY A 132 -31.00 -2.47 12.68
N THR A 133 -29.93 -2.73 11.92
CA THR A 133 -28.65 -2.03 12.11
C THR A 133 -28.73 -0.56 11.70
N ILE A 134 -29.33 -0.23 10.55
CA ILE A 134 -29.45 1.16 10.07
C ILE A 134 -30.29 2.01 11.04
N ILE A 135 -31.43 1.49 11.49
CA ILE A 135 -32.30 2.18 12.44
C ILE A 135 -31.58 2.32 13.79
N MET A 136 -30.89 1.28 14.27
CA MET A 136 -30.11 1.36 15.51
C MET A 136 -29.09 2.49 15.44
N CYS A 137 -28.29 2.55 14.36
CA CYS A 137 -27.29 3.60 14.19
C CYS A 137 -27.93 4.98 14.08
N SER A 138 -29.05 5.12 13.35
CA SER A 138 -29.74 6.40 13.16
C SER A 138 -30.33 6.92 14.47
N VAL A 139 -31.07 6.06 15.19
CA VAL A 139 -31.71 6.42 16.47
C VAL A 139 -30.66 6.78 17.52
N VAL A 140 -29.55 6.04 17.62
CA VAL A 140 -28.50 6.35 18.61
C VAL A 140 -27.82 7.70 18.31
N VAL A 141 -27.52 7.98 17.04
CA VAL A 141 -26.94 9.29 16.65
C VAL A 141 -27.91 10.41 16.95
N GLU A 142 -29.18 10.23 16.63
CA GLU A 142 -30.22 11.24 16.84
C GLU A 142 -30.53 11.46 18.33
N ALA A 143 -30.70 10.39 19.09
CA ALA A 143 -30.94 10.43 20.54
C ALA A 143 -29.79 11.13 21.29
N HIS A 144 -28.55 10.93 20.84
CA HIS A 144 -27.41 11.63 21.41
C HIS A 144 -27.31 13.09 20.94
N ARG A 145 -27.39 13.36 19.63
CA ARG A 145 -27.03 14.66 19.06
C ARG A 145 -28.16 15.68 19.06
N VAL A 146 -29.40 15.22 18.87
CA VAL A 146 -30.57 16.08 18.68
C VAL A 146 -31.37 16.18 19.97
N PHE A 147 -31.47 15.07 20.70
CA PHE A 147 -32.33 14.99 21.88
C PHE A 147 -31.57 15.01 23.22
N ASP A 148 -30.24 14.87 23.20
CA ASP A 148 -29.41 14.80 24.41
C ASP A 148 -29.90 13.78 25.45
N THR A 149 -30.60 12.71 25.02
CA THR A 149 -31.20 11.70 25.92
C THR A 149 -30.24 10.56 26.26
N VAL A 150 -29.23 10.34 25.42
CA VAL A 150 -28.25 9.26 25.57
C VAL A 150 -26.86 9.87 25.79
N PRO A 151 -26.17 9.57 26.92
CA PRO A 151 -24.80 10.02 27.15
C PRO A 151 -23.83 9.49 26.10
N SER A 152 -22.74 10.26 25.87
CA SER A 152 -21.71 9.89 24.89
C SER A 152 -21.16 8.49 25.10
N GLU A 153 -20.78 8.10 26.33
CA GLU A 153 -20.18 6.79 26.57
C GLU A 153 -21.13 5.66 26.18
N MET A 154 -22.41 5.80 26.51
CA MET A 154 -23.44 4.83 26.17
C MET A 154 -23.66 4.74 24.66
N ALA A 155 -23.67 5.88 23.95
CA ALA A 155 -23.82 5.89 22.50
C ALA A 155 -22.68 5.12 21.78
N TYR A 156 -21.42 5.31 22.19
CA TYR A 156 -20.29 4.54 21.65
C TYR A 156 -20.36 3.06 22.01
N VAL A 157 -20.74 2.71 23.25
CA VAL A 157 -20.90 1.31 23.69
C VAL A 157 -21.98 0.61 22.87
N VAL A 158 -23.11 1.28 22.64
CA VAL A 158 -24.23 0.74 21.85
C VAL A 158 -23.81 0.51 20.39
N MET A 159 -23.06 1.44 19.79
CA MET A 159 -22.50 1.23 18.44
C MET A 159 -21.55 0.04 18.38
N ALA A 160 -20.64 -0.08 19.35
CA ALA A 160 -19.71 -1.21 19.44
C ALA A 160 -20.46 -2.55 19.65
N ALA A 161 -21.46 -2.56 20.53
CA ALA A 161 -22.31 -3.72 20.78
C ALA A 161 -23.10 -4.14 19.54
N THR A 162 -23.64 -3.18 18.79
CA THR A 162 -24.35 -3.44 17.52
C THR A 162 -23.43 -4.13 16.50
N GLY A 163 -22.21 -3.61 16.33
CA GLY A 163 -21.21 -4.23 15.46
C GLY A 163 -20.78 -5.62 15.92
N LEU A 164 -20.63 -5.82 17.24
CA LEU A 164 -20.29 -7.11 17.84
C LEU A 164 -21.40 -8.13 17.62
N VAL A 165 -22.65 -7.81 17.96
CA VAL A 165 -23.81 -8.71 17.80
C VAL A 165 -23.97 -9.11 16.33
N ALA A 166 -23.88 -8.16 15.41
CA ALA A 166 -23.93 -8.45 13.98
C ALA A 166 -22.78 -9.36 13.51
N THR A 167 -21.58 -9.19 14.08
CA THR A 167 -20.43 -10.09 13.85
C THR A 167 -20.67 -11.49 14.42
N VAL A 168 -21.31 -11.61 15.59
CA VAL A 168 -21.67 -12.91 16.19
C VAL A 168 -22.73 -13.62 15.35
N ILE A 169 -23.78 -12.93 14.89
CA ILE A 169 -24.80 -13.47 13.97
C ILE A 169 -24.11 -14.00 12.72
N SER A 170 -23.23 -13.17 12.12
CA SER A 170 -22.45 -13.55 10.94
C SER A 170 -21.64 -14.82 11.17
N ARG A 171 -21.03 -14.95 12.35
CA ARG A 171 -20.21 -16.10 12.72
C ARG A 171 -21.02 -17.37 12.91
N MET A 172 -22.15 -17.29 13.58
CA MET A 172 -22.96 -18.46 13.90
C MET A 172 -23.71 -19.01 12.70
N HIS A 173 -24.16 -18.12 11.80
CA HIS A 173 -24.94 -18.51 10.62
C HIS A 173 -24.11 -18.59 9.34
N HIS A 174 -22.81 -18.29 9.38
CA HIS A 174 -21.91 -18.25 8.21
C HIS A 174 -22.39 -17.32 7.08
N VAL A 175 -23.08 -16.23 7.42
CA VAL A 175 -23.59 -15.22 6.46
C VAL A 175 -22.81 -13.92 6.60
N ALA A 176 -22.44 -13.29 5.49
CA ALA A 176 -21.58 -12.11 5.49
C ALA A 176 -22.29 -10.76 5.71
N LEU A 177 -23.56 -10.64 5.34
CA LEU A 177 -24.28 -9.36 5.40
C LEU A 177 -24.30 -8.75 6.81
N PRO A 178 -24.55 -9.51 7.91
CA PRO A 178 -24.57 -8.94 9.25
C PRO A 178 -23.26 -8.25 9.65
N VAL A 179 -22.11 -8.91 9.46
CA VAL A 179 -20.81 -8.30 9.80
C VAL A 179 -20.50 -7.09 8.92
N PHE A 180 -20.91 -7.11 7.65
CA PHE A 180 -20.71 -5.97 6.74
C PHE A 180 -21.48 -4.74 7.20
N VAL A 181 -22.80 -4.87 7.39
CA VAL A 181 -23.65 -3.74 7.80
C VAL A 181 -23.29 -3.31 9.22
N GLY A 182 -23.03 -4.25 10.14
CA GLY A 182 -22.63 -3.96 11.51
C GLY A 182 -21.31 -3.20 11.61
N THR A 183 -20.29 -3.60 10.84
CA THR A 183 -18.98 -2.92 10.87
C THR A 183 -19.01 -1.54 10.23
N LEU A 184 -19.76 -1.36 9.13
CA LEU A 184 -19.93 -0.03 8.53
C LEU A 184 -20.81 0.87 9.41
N GLY A 185 -21.91 0.33 9.92
CA GLY A 185 -22.84 1.02 10.81
C GLY A 185 -22.14 1.52 12.07
N MET A 186 -21.39 0.67 12.77
CA MET A 186 -20.61 1.11 13.94
C MET A 186 -19.56 2.17 13.57
N SER A 187 -18.90 2.04 12.41
CA SER A 187 -17.80 2.95 12.05
C SER A 187 -18.30 4.34 11.67
N PHE A 188 -19.29 4.43 10.78
CA PHE A 188 -19.89 5.70 10.36
C PHE A 188 -20.81 6.28 11.44
N GLY A 189 -21.59 5.43 12.11
CA GLY A 189 -22.46 5.83 13.21
C GLY A 189 -21.67 6.48 14.33
N SER A 190 -20.58 5.86 14.79
CA SER A 190 -19.74 6.43 15.85
C SER A 190 -19.05 7.73 15.48
N PHE A 191 -18.67 7.91 14.21
CA PHE A 191 -18.17 9.19 13.73
C PHE A 191 -19.25 10.29 13.78
N ALA A 192 -20.50 9.93 13.48
CA ALA A 192 -21.62 10.87 13.42
C ALA A 192 -22.11 11.35 14.80
N ILE A 193 -21.92 10.55 15.87
CA ILE A 193 -22.38 10.84 17.24
C ILE A 193 -22.00 12.28 17.66
N ASN A 194 -20.70 12.62 17.67
CA ASN A 194 -20.24 13.94 18.12
C ASN A 194 -19.74 14.84 16.99
N TYR A 195 -20.07 14.58 15.72
CA TYR A 195 -19.61 15.44 14.61
C TYR A 195 -20.09 16.90 14.81
N PRO A 196 -19.23 17.94 14.67
CA PRO A 196 -17.90 17.96 14.06
C PRO A 196 -16.72 17.66 15.01
N SER A 197 -16.99 17.39 16.29
CA SER A 197 -15.99 17.13 17.34
C SER A 197 -16.08 15.71 17.93
N PRO A 198 -15.66 14.66 17.20
CA PRO A 198 -15.60 13.30 17.73
C PRO A 198 -14.82 13.19 19.05
N ILE A 199 -15.23 12.28 19.92
CA ILE A 199 -14.45 11.85 21.08
C ILE A 199 -13.48 10.78 20.58
N PHE A 200 -12.29 11.21 20.18
CA PHE A 200 -11.37 10.35 19.44
C PHE A 200 -10.90 9.09 20.19
N PRO A 201 -10.65 9.11 21.51
CA PRO A 201 -10.28 7.89 22.23
C PRO A 201 -11.29 6.75 22.06
N TYR A 202 -12.59 7.05 22.15
CA TYR A 202 -13.64 6.04 21.93
C TYR A 202 -13.71 5.61 20.47
N LEU A 203 -13.60 6.55 19.54
CA LEU A 203 -13.61 6.26 18.11
C LEU A 203 -12.45 5.32 17.73
N VAL A 204 -11.27 5.47 18.32
CA VAL A 204 -10.11 4.59 18.05
C VAL A 204 -10.37 3.16 18.48
N ILE A 205 -11.00 2.94 19.64
CA ILE A 205 -11.39 1.60 20.08
C ILE A 205 -12.33 0.96 19.06
N ILE A 206 -13.32 1.73 18.58
CA ILE A 206 -14.28 1.28 17.57
C ILE A 206 -13.59 0.99 16.24
N MET A 207 -12.67 1.83 15.77
CA MET A 207 -11.89 1.57 14.55
C MET A 207 -11.03 0.31 14.69
N GLY A 208 -10.41 0.09 15.86
CA GLY A 208 -9.68 -1.13 16.16
C GLY A 208 -10.56 -2.37 16.05
N LEU A 209 -11.74 -2.35 16.69
CA LEU A 209 -12.75 -3.41 16.59
C LEU A 209 -13.25 -3.62 15.16
N ALA A 210 -13.52 -2.55 14.42
CA ALA A 210 -13.99 -2.60 13.04
C ALA A 210 -12.96 -3.31 12.12
N ASN A 211 -11.67 -3.02 12.28
CA ASN A 211 -10.60 -3.71 11.54
C ASN A 211 -10.50 -5.20 11.92
N ILE A 212 -10.68 -5.55 13.19
CA ILE A 212 -10.74 -6.94 13.66
C ILE A 212 -11.94 -7.67 13.03
N PHE A 213 -13.12 -7.06 13.07
CA PHE A 213 -14.35 -7.64 12.52
C PHE A 213 -14.31 -7.75 10.99
N ALA A 214 -13.72 -6.81 10.26
CA ALA A 214 -13.53 -6.96 8.81
C ALA A 214 -12.53 -8.06 8.43
N THR A 215 -11.54 -8.30 9.28
CA THR A 215 -10.63 -9.45 9.14
C THR A 215 -11.42 -10.75 9.24
N TYR A 216 -12.39 -10.82 10.16
CA TYR A 216 -13.33 -11.93 10.25
C TYR A 216 -14.25 -12.03 9.02
N ALA A 217 -14.88 -10.91 8.60
CA ALA A 217 -15.79 -10.85 7.46
C ALA A 217 -15.17 -11.37 6.16
N THR A 218 -13.87 -11.16 5.97
CA THR A 218 -13.19 -11.58 4.74
C THR A 218 -13.12 -13.11 4.59
N ARG A 219 -13.21 -13.87 5.70
CA ARG A 219 -13.37 -15.34 5.64
C ARG A 219 -14.63 -15.75 4.89
N LEU A 220 -15.70 -14.97 5.04
CA LEU A 220 -17.01 -15.26 4.51
C LEU A 220 -17.19 -14.68 3.09
N LEU A 221 -16.77 -13.44 2.87
CA LEU A 221 -17.00 -12.72 1.60
C LEU A 221 -16.01 -13.05 0.49
N ARG A 222 -14.86 -13.66 0.80
CA ARG A 222 -13.69 -13.81 -0.11
C ARG A 222 -13.21 -12.50 -0.75
N ALA A 223 -13.71 -11.34 -0.31
CA ALA A 223 -13.39 -10.01 -0.82
C ALA A 223 -12.62 -9.21 0.25
N SER A 224 -11.47 -8.65 -0.14
CA SER A 224 -10.60 -7.86 0.77
C SER A 224 -10.89 -6.36 0.76
N TRP A 225 -11.85 -5.89 -0.05
CA TRP A 225 -12.15 -4.46 -0.19
C TRP A 225 -12.62 -3.81 1.13
N LEU A 226 -13.44 -4.51 1.93
CA LEU A 226 -13.89 -3.99 3.24
C LEU A 226 -12.71 -3.69 4.17
N ARG A 227 -11.66 -4.52 4.16
CA ARG A 227 -10.44 -4.27 4.95
C ARG A 227 -9.70 -3.02 4.48
N TRP A 228 -9.61 -2.81 3.17
CA TRP A 228 -9.02 -1.59 2.61
C TRP A 228 -9.83 -0.35 2.97
N LEU A 229 -11.16 -0.42 2.87
CA LEU A 229 -12.05 0.68 3.21
C LEU A 229 -11.89 1.09 4.69
N LEU A 230 -11.98 0.13 5.61
CA LEU A 230 -11.87 0.42 7.03
C LEU A 230 -10.47 0.87 7.44
N PHE A 231 -9.43 0.30 6.83
CA PHE A 231 -8.06 0.80 7.01
C PHE A 231 -7.97 2.27 6.58
N ALA A 232 -8.43 2.61 5.37
CA ALA A 232 -8.43 3.98 4.86
C ALA A 232 -9.26 4.93 5.75
N LEU A 233 -10.44 4.49 6.20
CA LEU A 233 -11.26 5.24 7.14
C LEU A 233 -10.53 5.49 8.47
N THR A 234 -9.84 4.47 9.00
CA THR A 234 -9.05 4.59 10.23
C THR A 234 -7.93 5.62 10.07
N LEU A 235 -7.20 5.57 8.96
CA LEU A 235 -6.13 6.55 8.67
C LEU A 235 -6.71 7.97 8.58
N PHE A 236 -7.83 8.12 7.86
CA PHE A 236 -8.50 9.39 7.68
C PHE A 236 -8.98 9.98 9.02
N MET A 237 -9.55 9.17 9.91
CA MET A 237 -10.00 9.60 11.23
C MET A 237 -8.86 10.08 12.12
N ILE A 238 -7.74 9.36 12.14
CA ILE A 238 -6.56 9.80 12.90
C ILE A 238 -5.97 11.07 12.27
N GLN A 239 -5.98 11.22 10.95
CA GLN A 239 -5.50 12.45 10.31
C GLN A 239 -6.36 13.67 10.69
N ILE A 240 -7.69 13.50 10.79
CA ILE A 240 -8.58 14.56 11.31
C ILE A 240 -8.25 14.89 12.77
N TRP A 241 -8.03 13.86 13.60
CA TRP A 241 -7.63 14.06 14.99
C TRP A 241 -6.35 14.87 15.10
N ASP A 242 -5.33 14.47 14.36
CA ASP A 242 -4.01 15.09 14.35
C ASP A 242 -4.07 16.57 13.93
N LEU A 243 -4.82 16.87 12.86
CA LEU A 243 -5.07 18.24 12.41
C LEU A 243 -5.81 19.07 13.46
N LYS A 244 -6.86 18.51 14.06
CA LYS A 244 -7.61 19.20 15.12
C LYS A 244 -6.72 19.45 16.32
N LEU A 245 -5.93 18.47 16.75
CA LEU A 245 -5.05 18.57 17.89
C LEU A 245 -3.99 19.68 17.71
N SER A 246 -3.44 19.86 16.51
CA SER A 246 -2.53 20.97 16.21
C SER A 246 -3.17 22.33 16.45
N ILE A 247 -4.46 22.50 16.11
CA ILE A 247 -5.19 23.75 16.38
C ILE A 247 -5.31 24.01 17.89
N TYR A 248 -5.58 22.98 18.69
CA TYR A 248 -5.68 23.15 20.15
C TYR A 248 -4.32 23.42 20.78
N LEU A 249 -3.28 22.68 20.40
CA LEU A 249 -1.92 22.85 20.92
C LEU A 249 -1.27 24.19 20.54
N SER A 250 -1.79 24.87 19.52
CA SER A 250 -1.39 26.26 19.22
C SER A 250 -1.87 27.27 20.27
N LYS A 251 -2.85 26.89 21.10
CA LYS A 251 -3.50 27.77 22.09
C LYS A 251 -3.38 27.28 23.54
N LEU A 252 -3.26 25.98 23.74
CA LEU A 252 -3.31 25.31 25.03
C LEU A 252 -2.07 24.44 25.23
N SER A 253 -1.59 24.32 26.46
CA SER A 253 -0.59 23.31 26.80
C SER A 253 -1.20 21.90 26.76
N PRO A 254 -0.39 20.84 26.50
CA PRO A 254 -0.88 19.46 26.39
C PRO A 254 -1.66 18.95 27.61
N GLU A 255 -1.36 19.45 28.81
CA GLU A 255 -2.00 19.07 30.07
C GLU A 255 -3.44 19.60 30.21
N ASN A 256 -3.76 20.69 29.51
CA ASN A 256 -5.04 21.37 29.55
C ASN A 256 -5.98 20.94 28.41
N LEU A 257 -5.58 19.93 27.63
CA LEU A 257 -6.42 19.39 26.57
C LEU A 257 -7.65 18.67 27.16
N GLU A 258 -8.79 18.76 26.49
CA GLU A 258 -9.95 17.95 26.86
C GLU A 258 -9.73 16.47 26.52
N PHE A 259 -10.34 15.57 27.30
CA PHE A 259 -10.30 14.12 27.05
C PHE A 259 -10.66 13.76 25.59
N SER A 260 -11.57 14.52 24.97
CA SER A 260 -12.02 14.33 23.59
C SER A 260 -10.89 14.32 22.56
N VAL A 261 -9.79 15.04 22.82
CA VAL A 261 -8.63 15.18 21.93
C VAL A 261 -7.32 14.67 22.54
N GLN A 262 -7.32 14.24 23.80
CA GLN A 262 -6.16 13.66 24.48
C GLN A 262 -5.87 12.21 24.06
N GLY A 263 -4.61 11.79 24.16
CA GLY A 263 -4.25 10.37 24.01
C GLY A 263 -4.00 9.91 22.57
N LEU A 264 -3.64 10.83 21.67
CA LEU A 264 -3.27 10.49 20.29
C LEU A 264 -2.09 9.48 20.24
N MET A 265 -1.02 9.71 21.02
CA MET A 265 0.16 8.83 21.05
C MET A 265 -0.15 7.37 21.45
N PRO A 266 -0.81 7.09 22.59
CA PRO A 266 -1.19 5.72 22.93
C PRO A 266 -2.18 5.12 21.93
N SER A 267 -3.03 5.94 21.32
CA SER A 267 -3.98 5.50 20.28
C SER A 267 -3.29 5.03 18.99
N ILE A 268 -2.29 5.78 18.52
CA ILE A 268 -1.45 5.36 17.38
C ILE A 268 -0.73 4.04 17.71
N GLY A 269 -0.20 3.92 18.93
CA GLY A 269 0.44 2.69 19.41
C GLY A 269 -0.53 1.49 19.42
N PHE A 270 -1.73 1.67 19.98
CA PHE A 270 -2.77 0.65 20.02
C PHE A 270 -3.17 0.17 18.61
N LEU A 271 -3.50 1.10 17.70
CA LEU A 271 -3.84 0.76 16.32
C LEU A 271 -2.67 0.09 15.60
N GLY A 272 -1.45 0.58 15.83
CA GLY A 272 -0.22 -0.02 15.31
C GLY A 272 -0.08 -1.49 15.71
N VAL A 273 -0.33 -1.83 16.98
CA VAL A 273 -0.31 -3.20 17.48
C VAL A 273 -1.43 -4.05 16.89
N VAL A 274 -2.66 -3.52 16.85
CA VAL A 274 -3.83 -4.23 16.30
C VAL A 274 -3.60 -4.58 14.82
N LEU A 275 -3.16 -3.62 14.01
CA LEU A 275 -2.91 -3.83 12.58
C LEU A 275 -1.71 -4.76 12.34
N ALA A 276 -0.66 -4.69 13.15
CA ALA A 276 0.45 -5.64 13.09
C ALA A 276 0.01 -7.07 13.42
N ALA A 277 -0.84 -7.23 14.44
CA ALA A 277 -1.41 -8.53 14.81
C ALA A 277 -2.32 -9.09 13.71
N ILE A 278 -3.16 -8.25 13.10
CA ILE A 278 -3.99 -8.62 11.93
C ILE A 278 -3.10 -9.08 10.78
N ALA A 279 -2.04 -8.33 10.45
CA ALA A 279 -1.12 -8.70 9.38
C ALA A 279 -0.44 -10.05 9.66
N LEU A 280 -0.01 -10.29 10.91
CA LEU A 280 0.62 -11.54 11.31
C LEU A 280 -0.35 -12.73 11.18
N LEU A 281 -1.58 -12.59 11.67
CA LEU A 281 -2.61 -13.61 11.53
C LEU A 281 -2.96 -13.88 10.05
N GLY A 282 -2.97 -12.83 9.23
CA GLY A 282 -3.20 -12.90 7.79
C GLY A 282 -2.11 -13.68 7.05
N VAL A 283 -0.85 -13.35 7.33
CA VAL A 283 0.33 -14.04 6.78
C VAL A 283 0.41 -15.50 7.22
N LEU A 284 0.02 -15.80 8.47
CA LEU A 284 -0.03 -17.17 8.99
C LEU A 284 -1.12 -18.05 8.34
N GLY A 285 -1.90 -17.53 7.39
CA GLY A 285 -3.00 -18.27 6.76
C GLY A 285 -4.17 -18.56 7.70
N LYS A 286 -4.12 -18.08 8.95
CA LYS A 286 -5.20 -18.25 9.92
C LYS A 286 -6.45 -17.47 9.52
N VAL A 287 -6.29 -16.38 8.77
CA VAL A 287 -7.40 -15.51 8.35
C VAL A 287 -8.10 -16.03 7.09
N GLN A 288 -7.41 -16.66 6.14
CA GLN A 288 -8.01 -17.08 4.86
C GLN A 288 -7.12 -18.11 4.17
N GLN A 289 -7.73 -18.97 3.34
CA GLN A 289 -7.01 -20.04 2.63
C GLN A 289 -5.93 -19.54 1.66
N ARG A 290 -6.11 -18.35 1.06
CA ARG A 290 -5.08 -17.67 0.27
C ARG A 290 -4.72 -16.34 0.92
N ILE A 291 -3.44 -16.08 1.12
CA ILE A 291 -2.96 -14.81 1.69
C ILE A 291 -3.36 -13.65 0.76
N SER A 292 -4.00 -12.61 1.30
CA SER A 292 -4.41 -11.43 0.54
C SER A 292 -3.21 -10.51 0.34
N LYS A 293 -3.21 -9.78 -0.77
CA LYS A 293 -2.28 -8.67 -0.99
C LYS A 293 -2.30 -7.66 0.16
N PHE A 294 -3.47 -7.46 0.79
CA PHE A 294 -3.61 -6.60 1.97
C PHE A 294 -2.71 -7.08 3.12
N ASP A 295 -2.77 -8.36 3.50
CA ASP A 295 -2.00 -8.90 4.62
C ASP A 295 -0.49 -8.86 4.37
N ILE A 296 -0.07 -8.97 3.10
CA ILE A 296 1.34 -8.86 2.69
C ILE A 296 1.82 -7.41 2.78
N VAL A 297 0.99 -6.43 2.44
CA VAL A 297 1.42 -5.02 2.37
C VAL A 297 1.18 -4.27 3.69
N LEU A 298 0.25 -4.75 4.52
CA LEU A 298 -0.18 -4.12 5.76
C LEU A 298 0.97 -3.84 6.76
N PRO A 299 1.95 -4.73 7.02
CA PRO A 299 3.04 -4.42 7.95
C PRO A 299 3.80 -3.14 7.56
N VAL A 300 4.05 -2.96 6.27
CA VAL A 300 4.78 -1.81 5.73
C VAL A 300 3.93 -0.55 5.82
N LEU A 301 2.67 -0.62 5.39
CA LEU A 301 1.74 0.52 5.48
C LEU A 301 1.54 0.96 6.93
N ASN A 302 1.39 0.01 7.85
CA ASN A 302 1.20 0.26 9.26
C ASN A 302 2.41 1.00 9.85
N VAL A 303 3.63 0.50 9.61
CA VAL A 303 4.87 1.16 10.06
C VAL A 303 5.01 2.57 9.47
N CYS A 304 4.81 2.73 8.17
CA CYS A 304 4.93 4.03 7.51
C CYS A 304 3.92 5.04 8.07
N TRP A 305 2.67 4.62 8.22
CA TRP A 305 1.61 5.44 8.77
C TRP A 305 1.87 5.81 10.25
N VAL A 306 2.15 4.83 11.09
CA VAL A 306 2.43 5.05 12.52
C VAL A 306 3.59 6.02 12.70
N TYR A 307 4.66 5.86 11.92
CA TYR A 307 5.78 6.78 11.95
C TYR A 307 5.39 8.20 11.52
N LEU A 308 4.63 8.36 10.43
CA LEU A 308 4.21 9.67 9.94
C LEU A 308 3.30 10.39 10.94
N ALA A 309 2.28 9.69 11.46
CA ALA A 309 1.36 10.22 12.46
C ALA A 309 2.11 10.60 13.76
N ALA A 310 2.99 9.73 14.25
CA ALA A 310 3.78 10.03 15.43
C ALA A 310 4.79 11.17 15.21
N LYS A 311 5.40 11.27 14.02
CA LYS A 311 6.31 12.37 13.69
C LYS A 311 5.60 13.71 13.73
N TYR A 312 4.37 13.78 13.22
CA TYR A 312 3.56 14.99 13.33
C TYR A 312 3.24 15.31 14.79
N ALA A 313 2.76 14.33 15.56
CA ALA A 313 2.48 14.47 16.99
C ALA A 313 3.69 14.97 17.81
N ILE A 314 4.90 14.47 17.49
CA ILE A 314 6.17 14.94 18.07
C ILE A 314 6.45 16.40 17.70
N GLY A 315 6.19 16.78 16.44
CA GLY A 315 6.31 18.17 15.98
C GLY A 315 5.39 19.14 16.73
N GLN A 316 4.28 18.65 17.29
CA GLN A 316 3.36 19.43 18.14
C GLN A 316 3.74 19.41 19.64
N GLY A 317 4.84 18.77 20.02
CA GLY A 317 5.33 18.75 21.41
C GLY A 317 4.66 17.71 22.33
N LEU A 318 3.90 16.74 21.80
CA LEU A 318 3.25 15.71 22.63
C LEU A 318 4.23 14.71 23.26
N THR A 319 5.40 14.50 22.66
CA THR A 319 6.44 13.64 23.21
C THR A 319 7.81 14.04 22.65
N SER A 320 8.88 13.59 23.29
CA SER A 320 10.23 13.84 22.81
C SER A 320 10.57 12.93 21.62
N PRO A 321 11.34 13.40 20.63
CA PRO A 321 11.83 12.55 19.54
C PRO A 321 12.58 11.32 20.03
N GLN A 322 13.35 11.44 21.12
CA GLN A 322 14.15 10.36 21.68
C GLN A 322 13.29 9.25 22.30
N THR A 323 12.26 9.62 23.09
CA THR A 323 11.35 8.66 23.72
C THR A 323 10.62 7.84 22.66
N PHE A 324 10.03 8.50 21.65
CA PHE A 324 9.41 7.80 20.55
C PHE A 324 10.41 6.97 19.75
N GLY A 325 11.61 7.51 19.50
CA GLY A 325 12.68 6.83 18.79
C GLY A 325 13.00 5.47 19.39
N TRP A 326 13.20 5.37 20.71
CA TRP A 326 13.49 4.09 21.38
C TRP A 326 12.33 3.10 21.29
N ILE A 327 11.10 3.56 21.52
CA ILE A 327 9.90 2.72 21.40
C ILE A 327 9.77 2.17 19.96
N ALA A 328 9.98 3.03 18.96
CA ALA A 328 9.91 2.67 17.56
C ALA A 328 11.06 1.72 17.14
N VAL A 329 12.28 1.90 17.67
CA VAL A 329 13.39 0.94 17.48
C VAL A 329 13.04 -0.42 18.07
N CYS A 330 12.48 -0.49 19.28
CA CYS A 330 12.02 -1.75 19.87
C CYS A 330 10.95 -2.42 18.99
N ALA A 331 9.96 -1.65 18.51
CA ALA A 331 8.95 -2.15 17.58
C ALA A 331 9.57 -2.63 16.25
N ALA A 332 10.59 -1.95 15.73
CA ALA A 332 11.31 -2.35 14.53
C ALA A 332 12.01 -3.69 14.71
N LEU A 333 12.68 -3.89 15.85
CA LEU A 333 13.32 -5.15 16.22
C LEU A 333 12.30 -6.28 16.34
N ILE A 334 11.12 -6.03 16.94
CA ILE A 334 10.03 -7.02 17.00
C ILE A 334 9.59 -7.43 15.58
N HIS A 335 9.41 -6.48 14.66
CA HIS A 335 9.07 -6.80 13.26
C HIS A 335 10.16 -7.65 12.58
N LEU A 336 11.44 -7.32 12.80
CA LEU A 336 12.57 -8.12 12.30
C LEU A 336 12.60 -9.52 12.90
N MET A 337 12.36 -9.66 14.21
CA MET A 337 12.27 -10.95 14.91
C MET A 337 11.11 -11.80 14.38
N VAL A 338 9.95 -11.20 14.12
CA VAL A 338 8.82 -11.87 13.48
C VAL A 338 9.18 -12.31 12.07
N GLY A 339 9.84 -11.46 11.28
CA GLY A 339 10.34 -11.83 9.94
C GLY A 339 11.32 -13.01 9.98
N TRP A 340 12.24 -13.01 10.95
CA TRP A 340 13.18 -14.11 11.19
C TRP A 340 12.48 -15.40 11.61
N TRP A 341 11.50 -15.32 12.50
CA TRP A 341 10.70 -16.47 12.93
C TRP A 341 9.89 -17.08 11.77
N LEU A 342 9.29 -16.23 10.92
CA LEU A 342 8.57 -16.67 9.72
C LEU A 342 9.52 -17.35 8.71
N LEU A 343 10.77 -16.89 8.61
CA LEU A 343 11.78 -17.49 7.74
C LEU A 343 12.12 -18.94 8.14
N GLY A 344 11.96 -19.30 9.41
CA GLY A 344 12.23 -20.64 9.93
C GLY A 344 11.13 -21.68 9.65
N ARG A 345 9.96 -21.28 9.14
CA ARG A 345 8.81 -22.18 8.91
C ARG A 345 8.86 -22.79 7.50
N ALA A 346 9.17 -24.08 7.42
CA ALA A 346 9.36 -24.81 6.16
C ALA A 346 8.06 -25.10 5.37
N GLU A 347 6.90 -25.20 6.03
CA GLU A 347 5.66 -25.71 5.40
C GLU A 347 4.76 -24.67 4.72
N GLY A 348 5.19 -23.42 4.60
CA GLY A 348 4.36 -22.34 4.00
C GLY A 348 5.13 -21.34 3.15
N GLY A 349 6.40 -21.63 2.84
CA GLY A 349 7.20 -20.89 1.87
C GLY A 349 7.40 -19.40 2.17
N ALA A 350 8.08 -19.02 3.26
CA ALA A 350 8.60 -17.66 3.46
C ALA A 350 7.61 -16.49 3.25
N LEU A 351 6.30 -16.76 3.25
CA LEU A 351 5.27 -15.76 2.97
C LEU A 351 5.24 -14.79 4.16
N GLY A 352 5.32 -13.50 3.86
CA GLY A 352 5.36 -12.41 4.84
C GLY A 352 6.70 -12.15 5.53
N THR A 353 7.73 -13.02 5.40
CA THR A 353 9.10 -12.70 5.85
C THR A 353 9.56 -11.38 5.25
N THR A 354 9.36 -11.23 3.93
CA THR A 354 9.76 -10.03 3.19
C THR A 354 9.02 -8.80 3.71
N SER A 355 7.72 -8.92 4.00
CA SER A 355 6.89 -7.82 4.45
C SER A 355 7.27 -7.33 5.84
N PHE A 356 7.43 -8.25 6.79
CA PHE A 356 7.83 -7.91 8.16
C PHE A 356 9.28 -7.43 8.23
N SER A 357 10.19 -8.02 7.44
CA SER A 357 11.57 -7.55 7.36
C SER A 357 11.68 -6.16 6.73
N LEU A 358 10.87 -5.86 5.70
CA LEU A 358 10.81 -4.52 5.11
C LEU A 358 10.22 -3.51 6.10
N ALA A 359 9.12 -3.85 6.77
CA ALA A 359 8.50 -3.01 7.79
C ALA A 359 9.48 -2.70 8.94
N GLY A 360 10.15 -3.73 9.49
CA GLY A 360 11.17 -3.55 10.53
C GLY A 360 12.37 -2.74 10.04
N GLY A 361 12.86 -3.00 8.82
CA GLY A 361 13.96 -2.24 8.22
C GLY A 361 13.62 -0.76 8.02
N LEU A 362 12.44 -0.44 7.51
CA LEU A 362 11.97 0.94 7.32
C LEU A 362 11.73 1.64 8.66
N LEU A 363 11.08 0.99 9.63
CA LEU A 363 10.87 1.59 10.94
C LEU A 363 12.21 1.90 11.62
N LEU A 364 13.18 0.98 11.56
CA LEU A 364 14.52 1.20 12.10
C LEU A 364 15.21 2.36 11.38
N ALA A 365 15.12 2.41 10.05
CA ALA A 365 15.69 3.46 9.21
C ALA A 365 15.16 4.86 9.54
N PHE A 366 13.91 4.97 9.96
CA PHE A 366 13.28 6.23 10.34
C PHE A 366 13.44 6.57 11.84
N ALA A 367 13.43 5.56 12.71
CA ALA A 367 13.44 5.74 14.16
C ALA A 367 14.85 5.85 14.76
N ALA A 368 15.85 5.15 14.20
CA ALA A 368 17.21 5.12 14.75
C ALA A 368 17.85 6.52 14.86
N PRO A 369 17.70 7.44 13.88
CA PRO A 369 18.22 8.81 14.04
C PRO A 369 17.58 9.55 15.22
N MET A 370 16.29 9.32 15.48
CA MET A 370 15.55 9.95 16.58
C MET A 370 15.94 9.38 17.94
N ALA A 371 16.16 8.06 18.01
CA ALA A 371 16.55 7.36 19.24
C ALA A 371 17.99 7.72 19.68
N ILE A 372 18.93 7.75 18.74
CA ILE A 372 20.35 7.94 19.02
C ILE A 372 20.71 9.43 19.09
N GLY A 373 19.96 10.29 18.39
CA GLY A 373 20.33 11.71 18.22
C GLY A 373 21.48 11.94 17.23
N HIS A 374 22.07 10.88 16.67
CA HIS A 374 23.15 10.96 15.69
C HIS A 374 22.80 10.22 14.40
N ALA A 375 22.40 10.99 13.38
CA ALA A 375 21.99 10.45 12.08
C ALA A 375 23.09 9.64 11.37
N VAL A 376 24.38 9.99 11.56
CA VAL A 376 25.51 9.24 11.00
C VAL A 376 25.54 7.81 11.55
N ILE A 377 25.48 7.64 12.88
CA ILE A 377 25.48 6.33 13.53
C ILE A 377 24.25 5.53 13.09
N ALA A 378 23.09 6.17 13.03
CA ALA A 378 21.86 5.53 12.58
C ALA A 378 21.95 4.99 11.15
N THR A 379 22.50 5.76 10.20
CA THR A 379 22.69 5.28 8.81
C THR A 379 23.68 4.12 8.72
N ALA A 380 24.74 4.11 9.55
CA ALA A 380 25.66 2.98 9.63
C ALA A 380 24.96 1.70 10.14
N MET A 381 24.10 1.81 11.16
CA MET A 381 23.30 0.68 11.64
C MET A 381 22.37 0.11 10.57
N VAL A 382 21.73 0.97 9.78
CA VAL A 382 20.86 0.52 8.67
C VAL A 382 21.66 -0.20 7.58
N ALA A 383 22.87 0.28 7.26
CA ALA A 383 23.75 -0.40 6.32
C ALA A 383 24.25 -1.76 6.85
N LEU A 384 24.56 -1.85 8.14
CA LEU A 384 24.89 -3.15 8.77
C LEU A 384 23.71 -4.12 8.73
N LEU A 385 22.48 -3.63 8.98
CA LEU A 385 21.27 -4.44 8.82
C LEU A 385 21.10 -4.92 7.37
N ALA A 386 21.34 -4.06 6.39
CA ALA A 386 21.32 -4.43 4.98
C ALA A 386 22.33 -5.54 4.67
N VAL A 387 23.56 -5.45 5.18
CA VAL A 387 24.58 -6.50 5.04
C VAL A 387 24.15 -7.81 5.73
N ALA A 388 23.57 -7.74 6.92
CA ALA A 388 23.04 -8.91 7.59
C ALA A 388 21.92 -9.60 6.77
N MET A 389 21.01 -8.81 6.20
CA MET A 389 19.90 -9.31 5.37
C MET A 389 20.38 -10.00 4.09
N ILE A 390 21.41 -9.49 3.40
CA ILE A 390 21.95 -10.16 2.21
C ILE A 390 22.63 -11.49 2.59
N TRP A 391 23.35 -11.54 3.71
CA TRP A 391 23.99 -12.77 4.18
C TRP A 391 22.95 -13.85 4.50
N ILE A 392 21.88 -13.48 5.21
CA ILE A 392 20.75 -14.36 5.50
C ILE A 392 20.03 -14.79 4.23
N SER A 393 19.83 -13.85 3.29
CA SER A 393 19.18 -14.10 2.01
C SER A 393 19.89 -15.19 1.20
N VAL A 394 21.23 -15.15 1.13
CA VAL A 394 22.03 -16.17 0.44
C VAL A 394 21.88 -17.52 1.14
N ARG A 395 22.01 -17.56 2.48
CA ARG A 395 21.92 -18.82 3.24
C ARG A 395 20.55 -19.49 3.16
N ARG A 396 19.48 -18.71 3.01
CA ARG A 396 18.09 -19.19 2.99
C ARG A 396 17.43 -19.12 1.61
N ASN A 397 18.18 -18.77 0.58
CA ASN A 397 17.70 -18.56 -0.80
C ASN A 397 16.42 -17.70 -0.88
N ASN A 398 16.38 -16.57 -0.15
CA ASN A 398 15.22 -15.70 -0.10
C ASN A 398 15.42 -14.42 -0.93
N HIS A 399 14.78 -14.35 -2.10
CA HIS A 399 14.90 -13.22 -3.04
C HIS A 399 14.34 -11.91 -2.51
N GLY A 400 13.33 -11.94 -1.65
CA GLY A 400 12.76 -10.69 -1.13
C GLY A 400 13.65 -10.03 -0.08
N LEU A 401 14.30 -10.82 0.80
CA LEU A 401 15.33 -10.29 1.71
C LEU A 401 16.51 -9.67 0.95
N ARG A 402 16.86 -10.24 -0.20
CA ARG A 402 17.88 -9.68 -1.11
C ARG A 402 17.49 -8.31 -1.63
N LEU A 403 16.24 -8.15 -2.07
CA LEU A 403 15.76 -6.85 -2.58
C LEU A 403 15.70 -5.81 -1.46
N ILE A 404 15.23 -6.20 -0.28
CA ILE A 404 15.15 -5.32 0.89
C ILE A 404 16.53 -4.84 1.31
N SER A 405 17.55 -5.72 1.29
CA SER A 405 18.92 -5.31 1.59
C SER A 405 19.43 -4.23 0.63
N TYR A 406 19.06 -4.31 -0.65
CA TYR A 406 19.47 -3.30 -1.64
C TYR A 406 18.79 -1.96 -1.39
N VAL A 407 17.50 -1.98 -1.08
CA VAL A 407 16.72 -0.78 -0.77
C VAL A 407 17.23 -0.11 0.51
N LEU A 408 17.49 -0.89 1.57
CA LEU A 408 18.02 -0.35 2.83
C LEU A 408 19.43 0.23 2.67
N GLN A 409 20.29 -0.42 1.87
CA GLN A 409 21.62 0.11 1.59
C GLN A 409 21.54 1.43 0.80
N LEU A 410 20.68 1.49 -0.22
CA LEU A 410 20.46 2.72 -0.98
C LEU A 410 19.93 3.84 -0.07
N TYR A 411 18.96 3.53 0.80
CA TYR A 411 18.45 4.48 1.77
C TYR A 411 19.55 4.99 2.70
N ALA A 412 20.37 4.10 3.29
CA ALA A 412 21.43 4.49 4.21
C ALA A 412 22.44 5.45 3.57
N CYS A 413 22.88 5.15 2.34
CA CYS A 413 23.77 6.02 1.58
C CYS A 413 23.09 7.35 1.22
N SER A 414 21.84 7.32 0.75
CA SER A 414 21.11 8.52 0.32
C SER A 414 20.76 9.44 1.49
N ALA A 415 20.37 8.87 2.63
CA ALA A 415 20.03 9.61 3.86
C ALA A 415 21.26 10.31 4.44
N LEU A 416 22.43 9.63 4.46
CA LEU A 416 23.67 10.29 4.87
C LEU A 416 24.03 11.42 3.91
N VAL A 417 23.96 11.19 2.61
CA VAL A 417 24.26 12.22 1.61
C VAL A 417 23.33 13.43 1.77
N TYR A 418 22.03 13.21 1.95
CA TYR A 418 21.08 14.28 2.20
C TYR A 418 21.42 15.07 3.46
N LEU A 419 21.81 14.39 4.55
CA LEU A 419 22.27 15.03 5.78
C LEU A 419 23.52 15.91 5.54
N LEU A 420 24.50 15.40 4.80
CA LEU A 420 25.73 16.13 4.47
C LEU A 420 25.48 17.31 3.53
N TRP A 421 24.50 17.18 2.64
CA TRP A 421 24.09 18.27 1.77
C TRP A 421 23.33 19.37 2.54
N ALA A 422 22.40 19.00 3.42
CA ALA A 422 21.60 19.93 4.22
C ALA A 422 22.41 20.69 5.28
N THR A 423 23.54 20.14 5.73
CA THR A 423 24.41 20.77 6.74
C THR A 423 25.38 21.82 6.18
N GLY A 424 25.29 22.13 4.87
CA GLY A 424 25.50 23.48 4.33
C GLY A 424 26.80 24.23 4.64
N GLY A 425 27.89 23.56 4.99
CA GLY A 425 29.18 24.23 5.20
C GLY A 425 29.88 24.57 3.88
N THR A 426 30.42 25.79 3.76
CA THR A 426 31.35 26.18 2.68
C THR A 426 32.61 25.30 2.67
N LYS A 427 32.97 24.71 3.81
CA LYS A 427 34.02 23.71 3.95
C LYS A 427 33.41 22.31 4.12
N PRO A 428 33.82 21.31 3.32
CA PRO A 428 33.37 19.95 3.49
C PRO A 428 33.86 19.35 4.82
N SER A 429 32.97 18.66 5.54
CA SER A 429 33.26 18.04 6.84
C SER A 429 34.07 16.75 6.71
N LEU A 430 35.17 16.63 7.47
CA LEU A 430 35.99 15.42 7.53
C LEU A 430 35.21 14.23 8.10
N VAL A 431 34.38 14.46 9.13
CA VAL A 431 33.51 13.42 9.71
C VAL A 431 32.49 12.93 8.69
N GLY A 432 31.96 13.85 7.88
CA GLY A 432 31.10 13.53 6.74
C GLY A 432 31.82 12.71 5.66
N ALA A 433 33.07 13.04 5.37
CA ALA A 433 33.91 12.29 4.43
C ALA A 433 34.14 10.86 4.90
N LEU A 434 34.55 10.68 6.16
CA LEU A 434 34.84 9.37 6.74
C LEU A 434 33.58 8.49 6.79
N SER A 435 32.46 9.05 7.22
CA SER A 435 31.18 8.32 7.26
C SER A 435 30.66 7.94 5.88
N SER A 436 30.72 8.87 4.91
CA SER A 436 30.35 8.57 3.52
C SER A 436 31.30 7.57 2.86
N GLY A 437 32.59 7.58 3.21
CA GLY A 437 33.59 6.65 2.68
C GLY A 437 33.41 5.25 3.25
N LEU A 438 33.08 5.15 4.53
CA LEU A 438 32.72 3.89 5.18
C LEU A 438 31.46 3.29 4.54
N LEU A 439 30.40 4.08 4.39
CA LEU A 439 29.15 3.61 3.75
C LEU A 439 29.34 3.24 2.28
N ALA A 440 30.18 3.98 1.55
CA ALA A 440 30.56 3.65 0.18
C ALA A 440 31.28 2.29 0.13
N SER A 441 32.23 2.07 1.05
CA SER A 441 32.99 0.82 1.16
C SER A 441 32.06 -0.35 1.50
N ILE A 442 31.14 -0.17 2.44
CA ILE A 442 30.12 -1.18 2.79
C ILE A 442 29.25 -1.51 1.58
N ALA A 443 28.71 -0.50 0.88
CA ALA A 443 27.88 -0.69 -0.30
C ALA A 443 28.65 -1.39 -1.45
N PHE A 444 29.92 -1.05 -1.63
CA PHE A 444 30.79 -1.68 -2.62
C PHE A 444 31.07 -3.14 -2.28
N CYS A 445 31.44 -3.44 -1.03
CA CYS A 445 31.60 -4.82 -0.55
C CYS A 445 30.30 -5.62 -0.69
N HIS A 446 29.15 -5.02 -0.37
CA HIS A 446 27.82 -5.60 -0.54
C HIS A 446 27.56 -5.92 -2.02
N TYR A 447 27.91 -5.01 -2.95
CA TYR A 447 27.81 -5.24 -4.39
C TYR A 447 28.66 -6.45 -4.85
N PHE A 448 29.93 -6.52 -4.46
CA PHE A 448 30.79 -7.66 -4.81
C PHE A 448 30.29 -8.97 -4.20
N TRP A 449 29.81 -8.93 -2.97
CA TRP A 449 29.23 -10.09 -2.31
C TRP A 449 28.01 -10.63 -3.08
N ALA A 450 27.11 -9.73 -3.50
CA ALA A 450 25.94 -10.08 -4.31
C ALA A 450 26.35 -10.73 -5.64
N ARG A 451 27.38 -10.20 -6.32
CA ARG A 451 27.87 -10.76 -7.60
C ARG A 451 28.60 -12.09 -7.45
N ARG A 452 29.28 -12.33 -6.33
CA ARG A 452 29.89 -13.64 -6.02
C ARG A 452 28.86 -14.71 -5.69
N HIS A 453 27.70 -14.31 -5.17
CA HIS A 453 26.62 -15.21 -4.78
C HIS A 453 25.34 -14.86 -5.56
N PRO A 454 25.25 -15.18 -6.86
CA PRO A 454 24.08 -14.86 -7.67
C PRO A 454 22.82 -15.56 -7.15
N ALA A 455 21.66 -14.92 -7.34
CA ALA A 455 20.39 -15.51 -6.92
C ALA A 455 20.06 -16.76 -7.74
N ILE A 456 19.63 -17.83 -7.07
CA ILE A 456 19.21 -19.07 -7.73
C ILE A 456 17.92 -18.78 -8.53
N PRO A 457 17.81 -19.23 -9.80
CA PRO A 457 16.58 -19.10 -10.57
C PRO A 457 15.36 -19.69 -9.86
N GLY A 458 14.23 -18.98 -9.87
CA GLY A 458 13.01 -19.45 -9.23
C GLY A 458 11.76 -18.87 -9.86
N GLU A 459 10.59 -19.46 -9.57
CA GLU A 459 9.31 -19.01 -10.14
C GLU A 459 8.67 -17.85 -9.37
N SER A 460 9.29 -17.39 -8.28
CA SER A 460 8.73 -16.38 -7.38
C SER A 460 8.56 -15.02 -8.07
N PHE A 461 7.53 -14.26 -7.68
CA PHE A 461 7.33 -12.88 -8.16
C PHE A 461 8.56 -12.00 -7.91
N MET A 462 9.21 -12.16 -6.75
CA MET A 462 10.42 -11.41 -6.39
C MET A 462 11.61 -11.74 -7.30
N TYR A 463 11.73 -12.99 -7.76
CA TYR A 463 12.73 -13.35 -8.77
C TYR A 463 12.42 -12.71 -10.13
N LYS A 464 11.15 -12.70 -10.56
CA LYS A 464 10.75 -12.01 -11.81
C LYS A 464 11.06 -10.52 -11.75
N LEU A 465 10.83 -9.89 -10.60
CA LEU A 465 11.13 -8.48 -10.35
C LEU A 465 12.65 -8.20 -10.39
N ASN A 466 13.47 -9.10 -9.85
CA ASN A 466 14.93 -9.00 -9.84
C ASN A 466 15.61 -10.07 -10.71
N LYS A 467 15.18 -10.18 -11.98
CA LYS A 467 15.73 -11.19 -12.90
C LYS A 467 17.22 -10.97 -13.10
N ASN A 468 18.00 -12.06 -12.99
CA ASN A 468 19.47 -12.07 -13.09
C ASN A 468 20.16 -11.11 -12.09
N ASP A 469 19.51 -10.80 -10.98
CA ASP A 469 20.04 -9.91 -9.95
C ASP A 469 20.45 -8.53 -10.50
N ARG A 470 19.67 -7.99 -11.43
CA ARG A 470 19.87 -6.64 -11.98
C ARG A 470 19.81 -5.57 -10.88
N GLY A 471 19.00 -5.79 -9.85
CA GLY A 471 18.85 -4.91 -8.70
C GLY A 471 20.14 -4.66 -7.93
N ALA A 472 21.15 -5.53 -8.02
CA ALA A 472 22.44 -5.27 -7.40
C ALA A 472 23.16 -4.05 -8.01
N SER A 473 22.81 -3.58 -9.21
CA SER A 473 23.34 -2.30 -9.73
C SER A 473 23.00 -1.11 -8.82
N VAL A 474 21.90 -1.18 -8.06
CA VAL A 474 21.52 -0.17 -7.08
C VAL A 474 22.57 -0.03 -5.98
N LEU A 475 23.21 -1.13 -5.56
CA LEU A 475 24.30 -1.08 -4.58
C LEU A 475 25.53 -0.35 -5.12
N LEU A 476 25.85 -0.55 -6.41
CA LEU A 476 26.94 0.16 -7.05
C LEU A 476 26.63 1.67 -7.15
N VAL A 477 25.39 2.02 -7.51
CA VAL A 477 24.95 3.43 -7.50
C VAL A 477 25.04 4.02 -6.11
N ALA A 478 24.59 3.31 -5.07
CA ALA A 478 24.69 3.74 -3.67
C ALA A 478 26.15 3.97 -3.24
N ALA A 479 27.05 3.05 -3.62
CA ALA A 479 28.48 3.15 -3.34
C ALA A 479 29.12 4.37 -4.01
N LEU A 480 28.83 4.60 -5.30
CA LEU A 480 29.36 5.74 -6.05
C LEU A 480 28.81 7.06 -5.54
N PHE A 481 27.52 7.10 -5.19
CA PHE A 481 26.88 8.29 -4.66
C PHE A 481 27.47 8.71 -3.31
N SER A 482 27.65 7.75 -2.39
CA SER A 482 28.32 8.01 -1.11
C SER A 482 29.80 8.33 -1.30
N GLY A 483 30.49 7.61 -2.18
CA GLY A 483 31.92 7.79 -2.46
C GLY A 483 32.24 9.16 -3.08
N PHE A 484 31.32 9.73 -3.87
CA PHE A 484 31.45 11.08 -4.40
C PHE A 484 31.58 12.12 -3.29
N PHE A 485 30.81 12.00 -2.19
CA PHE A 485 30.89 12.94 -1.06
C PHE A 485 32.22 12.82 -0.29
N THR A 486 32.79 11.62 -0.22
CA THR A 486 34.14 11.41 0.33
C THR A 486 35.21 12.05 -0.56
N MET A 487 35.16 11.77 -1.86
CA MET A 487 36.11 12.31 -2.84
C MET A 487 36.02 13.83 -2.94
N ARG A 488 34.83 14.41 -2.76
CA ARG A 488 34.61 15.86 -2.70
C ARG A 488 35.45 16.53 -1.60
N VAL A 489 35.65 15.87 -0.46
CA VAL A 489 36.46 16.41 0.63
C VAL A 489 37.95 16.38 0.26
N GLY A 490 38.42 15.26 -0.30
CA GLY A 490 39.79 15.15 -0.81
C GLY A 490 40.08 16.16 -1.92
N LEU A 491 39.10 16.40 -2.81
CA LEU A 491 39.19 17.41 -3.86
C LEU A 491 39.31 18.83 -3.29
N TYR A 492 38.53 19.16 -2.27
CA TYR A 492 38.64 20.45 -1.58
C TYR A 492 40.02 20.61 -0.95
N GLN A 493 40.53 19.59 -0.25
CA GLN A 493 41.86 19.61 0.37
C GLN A 493 42.98 19.79 -0.68
N ALA A 494 42.86 19.14 -1.84
CA ALA A 494 43.81 19.32 -2.94
C ALA A 494 43.78 20.75 -3.51
N LEU A 495 42.59 21.34 -3.67
CA LEU A 495 42.45 22.72 -4.12
C LEU A 495 42.97 23.73 -3.09
N ASP A 496 42.75 23.46 -1.80
CA ASP A 496 43.21 24.29 -0.68
C ASP A 496 44.74 24.27 -0.57
N PHE A 497 45.34 23.08 -0.70
CA PHE A 497 46.79 22.92 -0.78
C PHE A 497 47.42 23.72 -1.93
N MET A 498 46.74 23.78 -3.07
CA MET A 498 47.16 24.58 -4.23
C MET A 498 46.76 26.06 -4.14
N HIS A 499 46.17 26.52 -3.03
CA HIS A 499 45.66 27.89 -2.84
C HIS A 499 44.62 28.33 -3.89
N MET A 500 43.88 27.37 -4.46
CA MET A 500 42.85 27.56 -5.50
C MET A 500 41.43 27.23 -5.00
N ALA A 501 41.21 27.08 -3.70
CA ALA A 501 39.92 26.71 -3.08
C ALA A 501 38.88 27.84 -3.13
N THR A 502 38.52 28.28 -4.33
CA THR A 502 37.41 29.20 -4.58
C THR A 502 36.10 28.43 -4.84
N HIS A 503 34.96 29.08 -4.59
CA HIS A 503 33.64 28.48 -4.84
C HIS A 503 33.48 28.01 -6.29
N SER A 504 33.98 28.78 -7.26
CA SER A 504 33.89 28.44 -8.68
C SER A 504 34.81 27.29 -9.08
N ALA A 505 36.06 27.28 -8.61
CA ALA A 505 37.00 26.19 -8.86
C ALA A 505 36.50 24.88 -8.25
N PHE A 506 35.97 24.91 -7.03
CA PHE A 506 35.41 23.74 -6.37
C PHE A 506 34.15 23.21 -7.07
N GLY A 507 33.26 24.10 -7.53
CA GLY A 507 32.08 23.74 -8.30
C GLY A 507 32.44 23.00 -9.60
N GLY A 508 33.36 23.58 -10.38
CA GLY A 508 33.84 22.98 -11.63
C GLY A 508 34.59 21.66 -11.39
N ALA A 509 35.45 21.59 -10.38
CA ALA A 509 36.21 20.39 -10.05
C ALA A 509 35.30 19.21 -9.63
N GLN A 510 34.16 19.47 -8.96
CA GLN A 510 33.17 18.43 -8.68
C GLN A 510 32.54 17.87 -9.96
N SER A 511 32.37 18.68 -11.00
CA SER A 511 31.83 18.22 -12.29
C SER A 511 32.85 17.37 -13.04
N VAL A 512 34.13 17.78 -12.99
CA VAL A 512 35.25 16.95 -13.47
C VAL A 512 35.25 15.59 -12.77
N LEU A 513 35.09 15.55 -11.45
CA LEU A 513 35.05 14.31 -10.69
C LEU A 513 33.93 13.36 -11.15
N ILE A 514 32.73 13.88 -11.41
CA ILE A 514 31.60 13.10 -11.94
C ILE A 514 31.94 12.56 -13.34
N ASN A 515 32.45 13.42 -14.22
CA ASN A 515 32.80 13.09 -15.60
C ASN A 515 33.91 12.03 -15.67
N VAL A 516 34.99 12.19 -14.89
CA VAL A 516 36.08 11.21 -14.82
C VAL A 516 35.57 9.86 -14.29
N THR A 517 34.70 9.87 -13.27
CA THR A 517 34.10 8.63 -12.76
C THR A 517 33.27 7.92 -13.84
N ALA A 518 32.47 8.66 -14.61
CA ALA A 518 31.72 8.10 -15.74
C ALA A 518 32.67 7.52 -16.81
N ALA A 519 33.74 8.22 -17.16
CA ALA A 519 34.75 7.74 -18.12
C ALA A 519 35.40 6.43 -17.68
N VAL A 520 35.84 6.35 -16.41
CA VAL A 520 36.44 5.14 -15.83
C VAL A 520 35.45 3.98 -15.86
N LEU A 521 34.17 4.20 -15.53
CA LEU A 521 33.16 3.16 -15.58
C LEU A 521 32.85 2.70 -17.01
N LEU A 522 32.78 3.62 -17.98
CA LEU A 522 32.61 3.30 -19.40
C LEU A 522 33.78 2.45 -19.92
N TRP A 523 35.00 2.84 -19.60
CA TRP A 523 36.23 2.12 -19.93
C TRP A 523 36.25 0.72 -19.30
N LEU A 524 35.98 0.60 -18.00
CA LEU A 524 35.88 -0.68 -17.31
C LEU A 524 34.76 -1.56 -17.86
N SER A 525 33.63 -0.96 -18.28
CA SER A 525 32.53 -1.69 -18.92
C SER A 525 32.95 -2.32 -20.23
N LEU A 526 33.79 -1.63 -21.01
CA LEU A 526 34.33 -2.13 -22.28
C LEU A 526 35.35 -3.25 -22.04
N MET A 527 36.29 -3.04 -21.10
CA MET A 527 37.31 -4.04 -20.75
C MET A 527 36.70 -5.34 -20.22
N ARG A 528 35.73 -5.23 -19.30
CA ARG A 528 35.10 -6.40 -18.65
C ARG A 528 33.83 -6.90 -19.36
N ARG A 529 33.42 -6.25 -20.45
CA ARG A 529 32.16 -6.50 -21.19
C ARG A 529 30.93 -6.64 -20.27
N ASN A 530 30.83 -5.80 -19.26
CA ASN A 530 29.72 -5.84 -18.30
C ASN A 530 28.63 -4.82 -18.65
N LYS A 531 27.45 -5.32 -19.08
CA LYS A 531 26.28 -4.51 -19.43
C LYS A 531 25.79 -3.64 -18.26
N GLU A 532 25.96 -4.09 -17.02
CA GLU A 532 25.51 -3.37 -15.83
C GLU A 532 26.38 -2.15 -15.54
N LEU A 533 27.72 -2.31 -15.62
CA LEU A 533 28.66 -1.19 -15.49
C LEU A 533 28.40 -0.13 -16.55
N ARG A 534 28.12 -0.56 -17.79
CA ARG A 534 27.75 0.33 -18.88
C ARG A 534 26.50 1.13 -18.55
N ASN A 535 25.43 0.47 -18.10
CA ASN A 535 24.17 1.13 -17.77
C ASN A 535 24.34 2.13 -16.63
N VAL A 536 25.10 1.78 -15.57
CA VAL A 536 25.41 2.71 -14.46
C VAL A 536 26.25 3.90 -14.96
N ALA A 537 27.22 3.66 -15.84
CA ALA A 537 28.05 4.74 -16.40
C ALA A 537 27.23 5.73 -17.25
N VAL A 538 26.26 5.23 -18.01
CA VAL A 538 25.31 6.08 -18.77
C VAL A 538 24.48 6.93 -17.82
N VAL A 539 23.95 6.37 -16.74
CA VAL A 539 23.19 7.14 -15.73
C VAL A 539 24.05 8.25 -15.12
N ILE A 540 25.30 7.97 -14.77
CA ILE A 540 26.22 8.97 -14.21
C ILE A 540 26.56 10.05 -15.24
N THR A 541 26.71 9.68 -16.52
CA THR A 541 26.94 10.64 -17.61
C THR A 541 25.75 11.60 -17.73
N VAL A 542 24.51 11.11 -17.62
CA VAL A 542 23.30 11.95 -17.64
C VAL A 542 23.26 12.90 -16.43
N ILE A 543 23.61 12.42 -15.22
CA ILE A 543 23.72 13.27 -14.03
C ILE A 543 24.79 14.36 -14.24
N GLY A 544 25.95 13.99 -14.80
CA GLY A 544 27.01 14.92 -15.18
C GLY A 544 26.51 15.98 -16.17
N ALA A 545 25.81 15.57 -17.24
CA ALA A 545 25.21 16.48 -18.21
C ALA A 545 24.27 17.49 -17.53
N GLY A 546 23.36 16.99 -16.68
CA GLY A 546 22.42 17.83 -15.94
C GLY A 546 23.14 18.86 -15.08
N LYS A 547 24.18 18.45 -14.33
CA LYS A 547 24.95 19.37 -13.51
C LYS A 547 25.69 20.42 -14.36
N VAL A 548 26.38 20.00 -15.42
CA VAL A 548 27.18 20.91 -16.27
C VAL A 548 26.30 21.94 -16.98
N PHE A 549 25.21 21.49 -17.62
CA PHE A 549 24.38 22.38 -18.44
C PHE A 549 23.35 23.17 -17.63
N LEU A 550 22.82 22.64 -16.52
CA LEU A 550 21.78 23.31 -15.74
C LEU A 550 22.32 24.10 -14.54
N MET A 551 23.43 23.67 -13.93
CA MET A 551 24.02 24.36 -12.77
C MET A 551 25.27 25.12 -13.16
N ASP A 552 26.27 24.46 -13.74
CA ASP A 552 27.58 25.08 -13.96
C ASP A 552 27.52 26.24 -14.96
N MET A 553 26.78 26.10 -16.07
CA MET A 553 26.60 27.19 -17.05
C MET A 553 25.93 28.44 -16.46
N VAL A 554 25.14 28.29 -15.41
CA VAL A 554 24.44 29.40 -14.75
C VAL A 554 25.28 30.00 -13.62
N GLN A 555 25.99 29.16 -12.87
CA GLN A 555 26.63 29.53 -11.60
C GLN A 555 28.14 29.79 -11.72
N LEU A 556 28.83 29.16 -12.68
CA LEU A 556 30.27 29.26 -12.84
C LEU A 556 30.64 30.25 -13.96
N LYS A 557 31.78 30.92 -13.79
CA LYS A 557 32.35 31.83 -14.80
C LYS A 557 33.83 31.55 -14.98
N GLY A 558 34.36 31.83 -16.16
CA GLY A 558 35.79 31.71 -16.47
C GLY A 558 36.27 30.27 -16.63
N MET A 559 37.54 30.02 -16.27
CA MET A 559 38.23 28.73 -16.48
C MET A 559 37.51 27.50 -15.88
N PRO A 560 36.92 27.54 -14.66
CA PRO A 560 36.21 26.38 -14.12
C PRO A 560 35.02 25.92 -14.96
N LEU A 561 34.32 26.85 -15.61
CA LEU A 561 33.22 26.53 -16.53
C LEU A 561 33.75 25.84 -17.81
N MET A 562 34.81 26.39 -18.41
CA MET A 562 35.44 25.81 -19.60
C MET A 562 35.90 24.37 -19.34
N ILE A 563 36.57 24.13 -18.22
CA ILE A 563 37.05 22.79 -17.83
C ILE A 563 35.87 21.84 -17.60
N SER A 564 34.80 22.30 -16.96
CA SER A 564 33.60 21.49 -16.73
C SER A 564 32.94 21.04 -18.05
N VAL A 565 32.70 21.97 -18.97
CA VAL A 565 32.09 21.68 -20.28
C VAL A 565 33.01 20.81 -21.15
N PHE A 566 34.31 21.12 -21.17
CA PHE A 566 35.30 20.35 -21.94
C PHE A 566 35.40 18.89 -21.45
N THR A 567 35.48 18.68 -20.13
CA THR A 567 35.53 17.31 -19.58
C THR A 567 34.26 16.53 -19.88
N PHE A 568 33.08 17.17 -19.87
CA PHE A 568 31.85 16.51 -20.29
C PHE A 568 31.89 16.11 -21.78
N GLY A 569 32.35 17.01 -22.66
CA GLY A 569 32.50 16.73 -24.09
C GLY A 569 33.41 15.51 -24.35
N LEU A 570 34.50 15.38 -23.61
CA LEU A 570 35.41 14.24 -23.69
C LEU A 570 34.74 12.92 -23.24
N VAL A 571 33.97 12.96 -22.15
CA VAL A 571 33.18 11.79 -21.70
C VAL A 571 32.11 11.41 -22.72
N ALA A 572 31.41 12.37 -23.31
CA ALA A 572 30.39 12.12 -24.32
C ALA A 572 30.97 11.47 -25.59
N ALA A 573 32.16 11.91 -26.01
CA ALA A 573 32.91 11.29 -27.10
C ALA A 573 33.30 9.84 -26.75
N LEU A 574 33.82 9.61 -25.54
CA LEU A 574 34.15 8.27 -25.04
C LEU A 574 32.91 7.36 -24.98
N ALA A 575 31.78 7.87 -24.48
CA ALA A 575 30.52 7.15 -24.41
C ALA A 575 30.04 6.72 -25.79
N SER A 576 30.09 7.64 -26.77
CA SER A 576 29.73 7.36 -28.16
C SER A 576 30.61 6.27 -28.78
N PHE A 577 31.93 6.31 -28.52
CA PHE A 577 32.86 5.29 -28.96
C PHE A 577 32.58 3.91 -28.33
N VAL A 578 32.38 3.86 -27.01
CA VAL A 578 32.11 2.61 -26.27
C VAL A 578 30.78 1.98 -26.72
N LEU A 579 29.72 2.78 -26.88
CA LEU A 579 28.42 2.31 -27.34
C LEU A 579 28.47 1.85 -28.80
N GLY A 580 29.19 2.58 -29.67
CA GLY A 580 29.39 2.20 -31.07
C GLY A 580 30.10 0.85 -31.23
N ARG A 581 31.12 0.57 -30.42
CA ARG A 581 31.79 -0.76 -30.41
C ARG A 581 30.91 -1.88 -29.90
N TRP A 582 29.98 -1.58 -28.99
CA TRP A 582 29.04 -2.57 -28.49
C TRP A 582 28.01 -2.97 -29.55
N ASN A 583 27.41 -1.98 -30.24
CA ASN A 583 26.36 -2.21 -31.24
C ASN A 583 26.87 -2.96 -32.48
N LYS A 584 28.09 -2.67 -32.95
CA LYS A 584 28.68 -3.38 -34.12
C LYS A 584 28.83 -4.89 -33.89
N LYS A 585 29.00 -5.32 -32.63
CA LYS A 585 29.23 -6.73 -32.31
C LYS A 585 27.96 -7.51 -31.97
N ASP A 586 26.96 -6.85 -31.38
CA ASP A 586 25.63 -7.42 -31.24
C ASP A 586 24.99 -7.67 -32.63
N GLN A 587 25.29 -6.82 -33.62
CA GLN A 587 24.90 -7.05 -35.03
C GLN A 587 25.67 -8.22 -35.68
N ALA A 588 26.98 -8.35 -35.44
CA ALA A 588 27.74 -9.49 -35.96
C ALA A 588 27.27 -10.84 -35.39
N GLY A 589 26.90 -10.90 -34.09
CA GLY A 589 26.38 -12.12 -33.46
C GLY A 589 24.94 -12.48 -33.84
N ALA A 590 24.15 -11.55 -34.37
CA ALA A 590 22.80 -11.81 -34.88
C ALA A 590 22.80 -12.31 -36.34
N VAL A 591 23.88 -12.07 -37.08
CA VAL A 591 24.06 -12.58 -38.46
C VAL A 591 24.63 -14.00 -38.46
N GLU A 592 25.31 -14.42 -37.40
CA GLU A 592 25.89 -15.77 -37.25
C GLU A 592 24.96 -16.81 -36.57
N ASN A 593 23.75 -16.43 -36.15
CA ASN A 593 22.70 -17.37 -35.70
C ASN A 593 21.34 -16.95 -36.25
N PRO A 594 20.96 -17.38 -37.48
CA PRO A 594 19.58 -17.28 -37.95
C PRO A 594 18.61 -18.16 -37.15
#